data_AF-A0A699ZKB9-F1
#
_entry.id   AF-A0A699ZKB9-F1
#
_cell.length_a   1.000
_cell.length_b   1.000
_cell.length_c   1.000
_cell.angle_alpha   90.00
_cell.angle_beta   90.00
_cell.angle_gamma   90.00
#
_symmetry.space_group_name_H-M   'P 1'
#
loop_
_entity.id
_entity.type
_entity.pdbx_description
1 polymer ?
#
loop_
_entity_poly.entity_id
_entity_poly.type
_entity_poly.pdbx_seq_one_letter_code
_entity_poly.pdbx_strand_id
1 'polypeptide(L)'
;MTLPNSTNGAAKQHFTDEQIAEIRASIFGAPIRNSDRDGRHILTRKLRGAELASWYFMPAPLPGGHNEEAEHIARRKLNKRRKKEAAEEPAAASGRRKK
;
A
#
# COMPACT_ATOMS: atom_id res chain seq x y z
N MET A 1 -63.15 -28.71 41.77
CA MET A 1 -61.89 -27.94 41.66
C MET A 1 -61.76 -27.48 40.22
N THR A 2 -62.02 -26.21 39.94
CA THR A 2 -61.92 -25.60 38.61
C THR A 2 -60.62 -24.78 38.55
N LEU A 3 -59.74 -25.12 37.63
CA LEU A 3 -58.49 -24.36 37.39
C LEU A 3 -58.82 -23.06 36.66
N PRO A 4 -58.24 -21.91 37.04
CA PRO A 4 -58.41 -20.68 36.29
C PRO A 4 -57.63 -20.75 34.97
N ASN A 5 -58.34 -20.61 33.86
CA ASN A 5 -57.76 -20.41 32.53
C ASN A 5 -56.93 -19.13 32.54
N SER A 6 -55.61 -19.29 32.54
CA SER A 6 -54.65 -18.22 32.31
C SER A 6 -54.80 -17.71 30.88
N THR A 7 -55.61 -16.68 30.69
CA THR A 7 -55.67 -15.88 29.47
C THR A 7 -54.39 -15.08 29.33
N ASN A 8 -53.30 -15.76 29.01
CA ASN A 8 -52.10 -15.12 28.46
C ASN A 8 -52.40 -14.73 27.02
N GLY A 9 -53.22 -13.69 26.86
CA GLY A 9 -53.24 -12.91 25.64
C GLY A 9 -51.84 -12.32 25.49
N ALA A 10 -50.99 -12.98 24.71
CA ALA A 10 -49.69 -12.46 24.34
C ALA A 10 -49.93 -11.14 23.61
N ALA A 11 -49.82 -10.04 24.35
CA ALA A 11 -49.82 -8.70 23.79
C ALA A 11 -48.70 -8.70 22.75
N LYS A 12 -49.09 -8.63 21.47
CA LYS A 12 -48.14 -8.45 20.38
C LYS A 12 -47.42 -7.14 20.66
N GLN A 13 -46.17 -7.21 21.13
CA GLN A 13 -45.38 -6.02 21.34
C GLN A 13 -45.12 -5.42 19.97
N HIS A 14 -45.81 -4.31 19.69
CA HIS A 14 -45.57 -3.51 18.50
C HIS A 14 -44.34 -2.67 18.79
N PHE A 15 -43.20 -3.10 18.24
CA PHE A 15 -42.00 -2.27 18.27
C PHE A 15 -42.22 -1.05 17.39
N THR A 16 -41.82 0.10 17.90
CA THR A 16 -41.77 1.35 17.13
C THR A 16 -40.64 1.29 16.10
N ASP A 17 -40.75 2.07 15.02
CA ASP A 17 -39.71 2.12 13.99
C ASP A 17 -38.35 2.55 14.55
N GLU A 18 -38.34 3.38 15.58
CA GLU A 18 -37.14 3.81 16.30
C GLU A 18 -36.46 2.64 17.04
N GLN A 19 -37.24 1.80 17.74
CA GLN A 19 -36.73 0.60 18.41
C GLN A 19 -36.18 -0.41 17.40
N ILE A 20 -36.85 -0.56 16.25
CA ILE A 20 -36.37 -1.42 15.17
C ILE A 20 -35.05 -0.88 14.60
N ALA A 21 -34.92 0.45 14.44
CA ALA A 21 -33.69 1.08 13.98
C ALA A 21 -32.53 0.90 14.97
N GLU A 22 -32.81 1.01 16.28
CA GLU A 22 -31.83 0.79 17.34
C GLU A 22 -31.35 -0.67 17.39
N ILE A 23 -32.27 -1.63 17.29
CA ILE A 23 -31.93 -3.06 17.21
C ILE A 23 -31.05 -3.33 15.99
N ARG A 24 -31.38 -2.76 14.82
CA ARG A 24 -30.58 -2.92 13.59
C ARG A 24 -29.19 -2.31 13.75
N ALA A 25 -29.09 -1.11 14.33
CA ALA A 25 -27.83 -0.47 14.62
C ALA A 25 -26.96 -1.32 15.57
N SER A 26 -27.57 -1.94 16.58
CA SER A 26 -26.87 -2.84 17.50
C SER A 26 -26.39 -4.12 16.82
N ILE A 27 -27.16 -4.72 15.91
CA ILE A 27 -26.79 -5.97 15.24
C ILE A 27 -25.70 -5.73 14.19
N PHE A 28 -25.84 -4.68 13.38
CA PHE A 28 -24.97 -4.43 12.23
C PHE A 28 -23.85 -3.41 12.52
N GLY A 29 -23.79 -2.88 13.75
CA GLY A 29 -22.84 -1.83 14.13
C GLY A 29 -23.04 -0.52 13.36
N ALA A 30 -24.24 -0.29 12.82
CA ALA A 30 -24.57 0.90 12.06
C ALA A 30 -24.82 2.08 13.02
N PRO A 31 -24.37 3.31 12.70
CA PRO A 31 -24.65 4.46 13.54
C PRO A 31 -26.14 4.82 13.49
N ILE A 32 -26.73 5.11 14.66
CA ILE A 32 -28.14 5.52 14.80
C ILE A 32 -28.34 6.98 14.34
N ARG A 33 -27.30 7.81 14.46
CA ARG A 33 -27.31 9.23 14.07
C ARG A 33 -26.27 9.49 12.99
N ASN A 34 -26.75 9.91 11.82
CA ASN A 34 -25.91 10.24 10.66
C ASN A 34 -25.42 11.70 10.65
N SER A 35 -25.91 12.56 11.56
CA SER A 35 -25.63 14.00 11.58
C SER A 35 -24.28 14.37 12.19
N ASP A 36 -23.70 13.50 13.02
CA ASP A 36 -22.54 13.85 13.83
C ASP A 36 -21.24 13.63 13.04
N ARG A 37 -20.38 14.65 13.01
CA ARG A 37 -19.09 14.61 12.28
C ARG A 37 -18.02 13.85 13.06
N ASP A 38 -18.28 12.59 13.37
CA ASP A 38 -17.41 11.75 14.23
C ASP A 38 -16.21 11.14 13.49
N GLY A 39 -15.94 11.56 12.24
CA GLY A 39 -14.86 10.98 11.43
C GLY A 39 -15.07 9.52 11.02
N ARG A 40 -16.17 8.84 11.41
CA ARG A 40 -16.50 7.46 11.02
C ARG A 40 -16.45 7.25 9.50
N HIS A 41 -16.91 8.23 8.72
CA HIS A 41 -16.86 8.21 7.25
C HIS A 41 -15.43 8.16 6.69
N ILE A 42 -14.43 8.60 7.45
CA ILE A 42 -13.01 8.51 7.09
C ILE A 42 -12.52 7.09 7.36
N LEU A 43 -12.90 6.53 8.51
CA LEU A 43 -12.51 5.17 8.92
C LEU A 43 -13.15 4.07 8.06
N THR A 44 -14.37 4.28 7.57
CA THR A 44 -15.06 3.32 6.69
C THR A 44 -14.55 3.34 5.25
N ARG A 45 -13.80 4.37 4.84
CA ARG A 45 -13.20 4.41 3.51
C ARG A 45 -12.09 3.38 3.41
N LYS A 46 -12.17 2.53 2.38
CA LYS A 46 -11.10 1.59 2.04
C LYS A 46 -9.81 2.36 1.73
N LEU A 47 -8.72 2.00 2.39
CA LEU A 47 -7.40 2.55 2.11
C LEU A 47 -6.92 2.10 0.73
N ARG A 48 -6.46 3.06 -0.08
CA ARG A 48 -5.99 2.82 -1.46
C ARG A 48 -4.46 2.76 -1.59
N GLY A 49 -3.74 2.77 -0.46
CA GLY A 49 -2.28 2.83 -0.43
C GLY A 49 -1.60 1.69 -1.19
N ALA A 50 -2.12 0.45 -1.08
CA ALA A 50 -1.57 -0.70 -1.79
C ALA A 50 -1.74 -0.58 -3.32
N GLU A 51 -2.92 -0.15 -3.78
CA GLU A 51 -3.20 0.08 -5.20
C GLU A 51 -2.25 1.16 -5.77
N LEU A 52 -2.05 2.25 -5.03
CA LEU A 52 -1.14 3.34 -5.41
C LEU A 52 0.33 2.91 -5.39
N ALA A 53 0.76 2.14 -4.39
CA ALA A 53 2.13 1.64 -4.28
C ALA A 53 2.48 0.69 -5.43
N SER A 54 1.51 -0.10 -5.89
CA SER A 54 1.67 -1.02 -7.02
C SER A 54 1.69 -0.33 -8.39
N TRP A 55 1.47 0.99 -8.46
CA TRP A 55 1.36 1.72 -9.74
C TRP A 55 2.62 1.64 -10.60
N TYR A 56 3.79 1.69 -9.96
CA TYR A 56 5.06 1.44 -10.63
C TYR A 56 5.47 0.00 -10.36
N PHE A 57 5.39 -0.85 -11.38
CA PHE A 57 6.00 -2.18 -11.31
C PHE A 57 7.51 -2.02 -11.15
N MET A 58 8.01 -2.33 -9.95
CA MET A 58 9.44 -2.47 -9.72
C MET A 58 9.78 -3.94 -9.92
N PRO A 59 10.46 -4.33 -11.02
CA PRO A 59 10.94 -5.69 -11.14
C PRO A 59 11.88 -5.96 -9.96
N ALA A 60 11.60 -7.03 -9.22
CA ALA A 60 12.58 -7.54 -8.28
C ALA A 60 13.87 -7.84 -9.07
N PRO A 61 15.06 -7.44 -8.58
CA PRO A 61 16.30 -7.80 -9.24
C PRO A 61 16.37 -9.33 -9.30
N LEU A 62 16.31 -9.88 -10.52
CA LEU A 62 16.45 -11.32 -10.73
C LEU A 62 17.83 -11.74 -10.21
N PRO A 63 17.93 -12.73 -9.31
CA PRO A 63 19.22 -13.28 -8.92
C PRO A 63 19.85 -13.90 -10.18
N GLY A 64 21.02 -13.39 -10.57
CA GLY A 64 21.65 -13.76 -11.84
C GLY A 64 21.09 -13.05 -13.08
N GLY A 65 20.31 -11.97 -12.91
CA GLY A 65 19.96 -11.01 -13.96
C GLY A 65 21.17 -10.19 -14.40
N HIS A 66 22.26 -10.89 -14.72
CA HIS A 66 23.48 -10.34 -15.27
C HIS A 66 23.21 -10.11 -16.75
N ASN A 67 22.99 -8.86 -17.14
CA ASN A 67 22.88 -8.53 -18.55
C ASN A 67 24.30 -8.40 -19.11
N GLU A 68 24.90 -9.55 -19.44
CA GLU A 68 26.29 -9.67 -19.91
C GLU A 68 26.57 -8.74 -21.08
N GLU A 69 25.58 -8.52 -21.95
CA GLU A 69 25.68 -7.61 -23.08
C GLU A 69 25.78 -6.14 -22.62
N ALA A 70 24.93 -5.72 -21.68
CA ALA A 70 24.98 -4.38 -21.11
C ALA A 70 26.31 -4.12 -20.38
N GLU A 71 26.80 -5.11 -19.63
CA GLU A 71 28.10 -5.03 -18.96
C GLU A 71 29.25 -4.96 -19.95
N HIS A 72 29.23 -5.80 -20.99
CA HIS A 72 30.26 -5.81 -22.02
C HIS A 72 30.31 -4.46 -22.75
N ILE A 73 29.16 -3.88 -23.09
CA ILE A 73 29.07 -2.54 -23.71
C ILE A 73 29.61 -1.47 -22.74
N ALA A 74 29.23 -1.51 -21.46
CA ALA A 74 29.70 -0.58 -20.44
C ALA A 74 31.22 -0.66 -20.25
N ARG A 75 31.77 -1.88 -20.11
CA ARG A 75 33.22 -2.13 -20.00
C ARG A 75 33.96 -1.64 -21.24
N ARG A 76 33.43 -1.92 -22.45
CA ARG A 76 34.04 -1.44 -23.70
C ARG A 76 34.05 0.09 -23.79
N LYS A 77 32.96 0.76 -23.40
CA LYS A 77 32.87 2.22 -23.37
C LYS A 77 33.83 2.81 -22.33
N LEU A 78 33.91 2.23 -21.14
CA LEU A 78 34.86 2.64 -20.09
C LEU A 78 36.31 2.51 -20.56
N ASN A 79 36.66 1.37 -21.18
CA ASN A 79 38.01 1.13 -21.69
C ASN A 79 38.39 2.11 -22.80
N LYS A 80 37.45 2.48 -23.68
CA LYS A 80 37.68 3.53 -24.70
C LYS A 80 37.95 4.88 -24.06
N ARG A 81 37.19 5.26 -23.02
CA ARG A 81 37.41 6.52 -22.28
C ARG A 81 38.76 6.53 -21.59
N ARG A 82 39.10 5.47 -20.85
CA ARG A 82 40.41 5.32 -20.18
C ARG A 82 41.59 5.38 -21.15
N LYS A 83 41.48 4.75 -22.32
CA LYS A 83 42.53 4.84 -23.36
C LYS A 83 42.69 6.25 -23.91
N LYS A 84 41.58 6.98 -24.08
CA LYS A 84 41.61 8.37 -24.51
C LYS A 84 42.23 9.27 -23.42
N GLU A 85 41.80 9.12 -22.18
CA GLU A 85 42.32 9.85 -21.01
C GLU A 85 43.82 9.55 -20.80
N ALA A 86 44.27 8.30 -20.93
CA ALA A 86 45.69 7.94 -20.83
C ALA A 86 46.55 8.42 -22.02
N ALA A 87 45.94 8.69 -23.18
CA ALA A 87 46.61 9.32 -24.32
C ALA A 87 46.66 10.85 -24.21
N GLU A 88 45.75 11.43 -23.42
CA GLU A 88 45.66 12.86 -23.12
C GLU A 88 46.41 13.23 -21.82
N GLU A 89 46.73 12.27 -20.95
CA GLU A 89 47.71 12.46 -19.87
C GLU A 89 49.07 12.81 -20.49
N PRO A 90 49.63 14.01 -20.19
CA PRO A 90 50.90 14.37 -20.77
C PRO A 90 51.97 13.44 -20.20
N ALA A 91 52.84 12.92 -21.08
CA ALA A 91 54.07 12.22 -20.76
C ALA A 91 55.10 13.11 -19.99
N ALA A 92 54.64 13.99 -19.10
CA ALA A 92 55.38 15.00 -18.37
C ALA A 92 55.81 14.55 -16.96
N ALA A 93 55.55 13.31 -16.55
CA ALA A 93 55.92 12.79 -15.23
C ALA A 93 57.04 11.71 -15.25
N SER A 94 57.64 11.41 -16.40
CA SER A 94 58.63 10.33 -16.55
C SER A 94 59.93 10.84 -17.21
N GLY A 95 60.63 11.75 -16.55
CA GLY A 95 61.89 12.26 -17.10
C GLY A 95 62.63 13.25 -16.21
N ARG A 96 62.61 13.08 -14.89
CA ARG A 96 63.46 13.85 -13.98
C ARG A 96 64.92 13.45 -14.21
N ARG A 97 65.57 14.17 -15.14
CA ARG A 97 66.99 14.07 -15.51
C ARG A 97 67.87 13.98 -14.26
N LYS A 98 68.60 12.86 -14.11
CA LYS A 98 69.84 12.84 -13.32
C LYS A 98 70.93 13.46 -14.19
N LYS A 99 71.47 14.57 -13.72
CA LYS A 99 72.72 15.18 -14.20
C LYS A 99 73.77 14.94 -13.13
#